data_AF-F7RTF7-F1
#
_entry.id   AF-F7RTF7-F1
#
_cell.length_a   1.000
_cell.length_b   1.000
_cell.length_c   1.000
_cell.angle_alpha   90.00
_cell.angle_beta   90.00
_cell.angle_gamma   90.00
#
_symmetry.space_group_name_H-M   'P 1'
#
loop_
_entity.id
_entity.type
_entity.pdbx_description
1 polymer ?
#
loop_
_entity_poly.entity_id
_entity_poly.type
_entity_poly.pdbx_seq_one_letter_code
_entity_poly.pdbx_strand_id
1 'polypeptide(L)'
;MELNTTTVRALPIPLPPLEEQSRIVAKVDELMALCDQLEAQQKKRRTLQNHLRQSTLQAVAASQSPRELQESWQRLQANIGQLFSAPEDVGALRTLILNLGMRGLLVENNEFNTPVDELLSAIASERQALISSKVLKPNAAIPMPHQDDLPYVLPKGWKWARIMDLVDVGTGATPAKTENSYYGGSTPWYTSSATNEKIARLPETFITDKALKETNCKIFPAGSLIVAMYGQGKTRGQISEIVVAGATNQAVAALVFFDASLGTKRFIKYFFEKIYDEIREQAEGGPQPNLNVRKIKETLIPVPPIEEQEKIVIRLDELMNICDQLEGLRNEKSKSSERLATAAVSALTGIAIEQEEEPMKTPQTELVAPVRLGTPPDVKAQAPLATILARHNGEMSAKDLWQRFGGEIDAFYAQLKTEVAHGWLLEPEPAEMREKAAS
;
A
#
# COMPACT_ATOMS: atom_id res chain seq x y z
N MET A 1 -29.43 11.94 14.81
CA MET A 1 -30.39 12.89 15.42
C MET A 1 -29.71 14.25 15.41
N GLU A 2 -30.17 15.21 14.61
CA GLU A 2 -29.48 16.51 14.52
C GLU A 2 -29.82 17.39 15.72
N LEU A 3 -28.80 17.95 16.36
CA LEU A 3 -28.92 18.93 17.43
C LEU A 3 -29.37 20.28 16.86
N ASN A 4 -30.51 20.80 17.31
CA ASN A 4 -30.98 22.14 16.94
C ASN A 4 -30.88 23.13 18.12
N THR A 5 -30.91 24.43 17.82
CA THR A 5 -30.79 25.51 18.83
C THR A 5 -31.85 25.47 19.92
N THR A 6 -33.05 24.98 19.61
CA THR A 6 -34.15 24.84 20.58
C THR A 6 -33.83 23.72 21.57
N THR A 7 -33.32 22.59 21.08
CA THR A 7 -32.86 21.46 21.89
C THR A 7 -31.71 21.86 22.81
N VAL A 8 -30.72 22.63 22.31
CA VAL A 8 -29.58 23.08 23.12
C VAL A 8 -30.01 24.03 24.24
N ARG A 9 -30.92 24.98 23.96
CA ARG A 9 -31.41 25.94 24.98
C ARG A 9 -32.23 25.29 26.09
N ALA A 10 -32.87 24.16 25.81
CA ALA A 10 -33.69 23.44 26.76
C ALA A 10 -32.88 22.48 27.66
N LEU A 11 -31.57 22.31 27.43
CA LEU A 11 -30.73 21.42 28.24
C LEU A 11 -30.56 21.98 29.65
N PRO A 12 -31.00 21.25 30.70
CA PRO A 12 -30.71 21.64 32.06
C PRO A 12 -29.21 21.47 32.33
N ILE A 13 -28.57 22.53 32.82
CA ILE A 13 -27.16 22.52 33.22
C ILE A 13 -27.00 22.78 34.73
N PRO A 14 -26.14 22.02 35.43
CA PRO A 14 -25.82 22.32 36.82
C PRO A 14 -25.02 23.62 36.89
N LEU A 15 -25.47 24.59 37.69
CA LEU A 15 -24.84 25.90 37.84
C LEU A 15 -24.34 26.09 39.27
N PRO A 16 -23.05 25.82 39.56
CA PRO A 16 -22.49 26.05 40.90
C PRO A 16 -22.26 27.55 41.16
N PRO A 17 -21.97 27.96 42.41
CA PRO A 17 -21.61 29.35 42.73
C PRO A 17 -20.38 29.83 41.93
N LEU A 18 -20.26 31.14 41.69
CA LEU A 18 -19.21 31.73 40.84
C LEU A 18 -17.78 31.38 41.26
N GLU A 19 -17.52 31.31 42.56
CA GLU A 19 -16.21 30.91 43.10
C GLU A 19 -15.89 29.45 42.74
N GLU A 20 -16.87 28.57 42.84
CA GLU A 20 -16.74 27.16 42.49
C GLU A 20 -16.62 26.96 40.97
N GLN A 21 -17.34 27.75 40.15
CA GLN A 21 -17.14 27.77 38.70
C GLN A 21 -15.69 28.11 38.34
N SER A 22 -15.15 29.16 38.96
CA SER A 22 -13.77 29.60 38.73
C SER A 22 -12.76 28.53 39.15
N ARG A 23 -13.00 27.85 40.28
CA ARG A 23 -12.16 26.74 40.77
C ARG A 23 -12.20 25.53 39.83
N ILE A 24 -13.38 25.16 39.34
CA ILE A 24 -13.56 24.05 38.39
C ILE A 24 -12.84 24.36 37.08
N VAL A 25 -13.06 25.54 36.50
CA VAL A 25 -12.43 25.95 35.22
C VAL A 25 -10.91 25.92 35.36
N ALA A 26 -10.36 26.53 36.43
CA ALA A 26 -8.91 26.52 36.65
C ALA A 26 -8.33 25.10 36.75
N LYS A 27 -9.05 24.16 37.37
CA LYS A 27 -8.57 22.77 37.48
C LYS A 27 -8.69 22.00 36.16
N VAL A 28 -9.74 22.24 35.39
CA VAL A 28 -9.90 21.68 34.04
C VAL A 28 -8.78 22.18 33.14
N ASP A 29 -8.50 23.48 33.15
CA ASP A 29 -7.41 24.07 32.35
C ASP A 29 -6.04 23.48 32.71
N GLU A 30 -5.75 23.28 34.01
CA GLU A 30 -4.54 22.61 34.48
C GLU A 30 -4.42 21.18 33.95
N LEU A 31 -5.50 20.38 34.06
CA LEU A 31 -5.52 18.99 33.60
C LEU A 31 -5.40 18.90 32.08
N MET A 32 -6.09 19.76 31.33
CA MET A 32 -5.98 19.84 29.88
C MET A 32 -4.57 20.21 29.43
N ALA A 33 -3.92 21.16 30.11
CA ALA A 33 -2.53 21.50 29.82
C ALA A 33 -1.56 20.32 30.07
N LEU A 34 -1.82 19.48 31.08
CA LEU A 34 -1.06 18.25 31.31
C LEU A 34 -1.31 17.19 30.23
N CYS A 35 -2.57 17.06 29.77
CA CYS A 35 -2.91 16.20 28.63
C CYS A 35 -2.17 16.63 27.36
N ASP A 36 -2.20 17.93 27.03
CA ASP A 36 -1.47 18.48 25.87
C ASP A 36 0.03 18.21 25.95
N GLN A 37 0.63 18.40 27.13
CA GLN A 37 2.04 18.10 27.37
C GLN A 37 2.35 16.60 27.18
N LEU A 38 1.50 15.72 27.69
CA LEU A 38 1.65 14.28 27.55
C LEU A 38 1.56 13.85 26.08
N GLU A 39 0.57 14.35 25.34
CA GLU A 39 0.41 14.10 23.91
C GLU A 39 1.65 14.57 23.12
N ALA A 40 2.15 15.77 23.41
CA ALA A 40 3.36 16.30 22.79
C ALA A 40 4.60 15.44 23.08
N GLN A 41 4.76 14.95 24.31
CA GLN A 41 5.85 14.04 24.68
C GLN A 41 5.71 12.68 24.00
N GLN A 42 4.51 12.11 23.93
CA GLN A 42 4.25 10.85 23.25
C GLN A 42 4.56 10.95 21.75
N LYS A 43 4.13 12.04 21.10
CA LYS A 43 4.45 12.31 19.69
C LYS A 43 5.95 12.40 19.44
N LYS A 44 6.68 13.18 20.25
CA LYS A 44 8.15 13.28 20.18
C LYS A 44 8.83 11.93 20.34
N ARG A 45 8.41 11.14 21.34
CA ARG A 45 8.94 9.79 21.58
C ARG A 45 8.69 8.88 20.37
N ARG A 46 7.49 8.91 19.79
CA ARG A 46 7.13 8.10 18.62
C ARG A 46 7.98 8.48 17.40
N THR A 47 8.18 9.76 17.14
CA THR A 47 9.05 10.25 16.05
C THR A 47 10.49 9.76 16.24
N LEU A 48 11.06 9.92 17.44
CA LEU A 48 12.43 9.47 17.73
C LEU A 48 12.58 7.95 17.57
N GLN A 49 11.62 7.19 18.09
CA GLN A 49 11.56 5.74 17.97
C GLN A 49 11.52 5.30 16.50
N ASN A 50 10.72 5.97 15.66
CA ASN A 50 10.63 5.66 14.23
C ASN A 50 11.96 5.91 13.51
N HIS A 51 12.65 7.02 13.78
CA HIS A 51 13.97 7.31 13.21
C HIS A 51 15.03 6.29 13.67
N LEU A 52 15.03 5.93 14.96
CA LEU A 52 15.95 4.92 15.48
C LEU A 52 15.68 3.54 14.85
N ARG A 53 14.40 3.17 14.69
CA ARG A 53 14.02 1.93 14.00
C ARG A 53 14.51 1.95 12.56
N GLN A 54 14.21 3.00 11.81
CA GLN A 54 14.58 3.12 10.40
C GLN A 54 16.10 3.03 10.21
N SER A 55 16.88 3.80 10.99
CA SER A 55 18.35 3.77 10.92
C SER A 55 18.93 2.42 11.32
N THR A 56 18.39 1.76 12.36
CA THR A 56 18.85 0.44 12.78
C THR A 56 18.55 -0.63 11.73
N LEU A 57 17.34 -0.62 11.15
CA LEU A 57 16.96 -1.54 10.06
C LEU A 57 17.80 -1.30 8.82
N GLN A 58 18.06 -0.03 8.48
CA GLN A 58 18.91 0.34 7.35
C GLN A 58 20.35 -0.11 7.56
N ALA A 59 20.90 -0.01 8.78
CA ALA A 59 22.25 -0.50 9.08
C ALA A 59 22.37 -2.03 8.91
N VAL A 60 21.36 -2.79 9.38
CA VAL A 60 21.30 -4.24 9.15
C VAL A 60 21.21 -4.55 7.66
N ALA A 61 20.32 -3.88 6.93
CA ALA A 61 20.18 -4.08 5.49
C ALA A 61 21.48 -3.72 4.77
N ALA A 62 22.05 -2.54 5.00
CA ALA A 62 23.20 -2.03 4.26
C ALA A 62 24.55 -2.68 4.64
N SER A 63 24.58 -3.61 5.60
CA SER A 63 25.81 -4.27 6.06
C SER A 63 26.55 -4.93 4.90
N GLN A 64 27.85 -4.64 4.78
CA GLN A 64 28.70 -5.13 3.69
C GLN A 64 29.66 -6.23 4.14
N SER A 65 29.79 -6.45 5.45
CA SER A 65 30.62 -7.50 6.02
C SER A 65 29.88 -8.32 7.08
N PRO A 66 30.28 -9.59 7.32
CA PRO A 66 29.71 -10.41 8.39
C PRO A 66 29.79 -9.76 9.77
N ARG A 67 30.88 -9.00 10.03
CA ARG A 67 31.07 -8.30 11.32
C ARG A 67 30.10 -7.14 11.48
N GLU A 68 29.95 -6.29 10.46
CA GLU A 68 28.97 -5.19 10.49
C GLU A 68 27.54 -5.71 10.66
N LEU A 69 27.21 -6.80 9.97
CA LEU A 69 25.92 -7.46 10.09
C LEU A 69 25.70 -7.95 11.52
N GLN A 70 26.69 -8.63 12.12
CA GLN A 70 26.61 -9.11 13.50
C GLN A 70 26.43 -7.96 14.50
N GLU A 71 27.21 -6.88 14.38
CA GLU A 71 27.12 -5.73 15.28
C GLU A 71 25.76 -5.02 15.14
N SER A 72 25.29 -4.82 13.91
CA SER A 72 23.99 -4.19 13.63
C SER A 72 22.83 -5.06 14.13
N TRP A 73 22.94 -6.38 13.98
CA TRP A 73 21.96 -7.34 14.47
C TRP A 73 21.89 -7.38 15.99
N GLN A 74 23.03 -7.36 16.68
CA GLN A 74 23.07 -7.27 18.14
C GLN A 74 22.39 -5.99 18.64
N ARG A 75 22.59 -4.85 17.97
CA ARG A 75 21.90 -3.60 18.32
C ARG A 75 20.39 -3.72 18.12
N LEU A 76 19.94 -4.31 17.00
CA LEU A 76 18.53 -4.54 16.74
C LEU A 76 17.93 -5.47 17.82
N GLN A 77 18.58 -6.60 18.09
CA GLN A 77 18.16 -7.59 19.08
C GLN A 77 18.03 -6.98 20.48
N ALA A 78 19.04 -6.23 20.93
CA ALA A 78 19.04 -5.60 22.24
C ALA A 78 17.91 -4.57 22.41
N ASN A 79 17.41 -3.99 21.31
CA ASN A 79 16.42 -2.92 21.34
C ASN A 79 15.06 -3.32 20.73
N ILE A 80 14.86 -4.59 20.35
CA ILE A 80 13.67 -5.01 19.60
C ILE A 80 12.36 -4.69 20.34
N GLY A 81 12.34 -4.87 21.66
CA GLY A 81 11.17 -4.57 22.48
C GLY A 81 10.79 -3.08 22.50
N GLN A 82 11.79 -2.20 22.36
CA GLN A 82 11.61 -0.75 22.29
C GLN A 82 11.34 -0.27 20.86
N LEU A 83 11.89 -0.89 19.83
CA LEU A 83 11.71 -0.45 18.43
C LEU A 83 10.38 -0.91 17.82
N PHE A 84 9.85 -2.03 18.30
CA PHE A 84 8.62 -2.66 17.83
C PHE A 84 7.60 -2.74 18.98
N SER A 85 7.20 -1.58 19.49
CA SER A 85 6.33 -1.50 20.68
C SER A 85 4.84 -1.57 20.34
N ALA A 86 4.46 -1.23 19.12
CA ALA A 86 3.09 -1.23 18.62
C ALA A 86 2.90 -2.23 17.47
N PRO A 87 1.68 -2.75 17.23
CA PRO A 87 1.42 -3.73 16.17
C PRO A 87 1.89 -3.28 14.78
N GLU A 88 1.63 -2.03 14.43
CA GLU A 88 1.98 -1.46 13.12
C GLU A 88 3.50 -1.38 12.87
N ASP A 89 4.32 -1.48 13.93
CA ASP A 89 5.78 -1.43 13.82
C ASP A 89 6.33 -2.68 13.14
N VAL A 90 5.65 -3.82 13.27
CA VAL A 90 6.11 -5.14 12.80
C VAL A 90 6.18 -5.17 11.27
N GLY A 91 5.41 -4.33 10.57
CA GLY A 91 5.51 -4.19 9.12
C GLY A 91 6.94 -3.89 8.63
N ALA A 92 7.66 -3.01 9.32
CA ALA A 92 9.04 -2.67 8.96
C ALA A 92 10.02 -3.85 9.17
N LEU A 93 9.74 -4.73 10.14
CA LEU A 93 10.53 -5.94 10.36
C LEU A 93 10.33 -6.93 9.20
N ARG A 94 9.08 -7.10 8.72
CA ARG A 94 8.78 -7.94 7.55
C ARG A 94 9.53 -7.46 6.31
N THR A 95 9.54 -6.15 6.05
CA THR A 95 10.31 -5.56 4.95
C THR A 95 11.80 -5.86 5.06
N LEU A 96 12.39 -5.75 6.25
CA LEU A 96 13.81 -6.11 6.46
C LEU A 96 14.05 -7.59 6.17
N ILE A 97 13.21 -8.49 6.71
CA ILE A 97 13.35 -9.94 6.53
C ILE A 97 13.29 -10.29 5.03
N LEU A 98 12.33 -9.74 4.30
CA LEU A 98 12.22 -9.91 2.85
C LEU A 98 13.48 -9.40 2.12
N ASN A 99 14.00 -8.23 2.50
CA ASN A 99 15.23 -7.69 1.91
C ASN A 99 16.43 -8.62 2.13
N LEU A 100 16.61 -9.12 3.35
CA LEU A 100 17.69 -10.06 3.69
C LEU A 100 17.55 -11.37 2.90
N GLY A 101 16.33 -11.88 2.76
CA GLY A 101 16.06 -13.12 2.00
C GLY A 101 16.42 -12.97 0.52
N MET A 102 16.01 -11.87 -0.10
CA MET A 102 16.32 -11.59 -1.51
C MET A 102 17.79 -11.30 -1.78
N ARG A 103 18.62 -11.14 -0.73
CA ARG A 103 20.07 -10.90 -0.83
C ARG A 103 20.91 -12.11 -0.43
N GLY A 104 20.28 -13.24 -0.10
CA GLY A 104 20.99 -14.45 0.34
C GLY A 104 21.61 -14.31 1.73
N LEU A 105 21.05 -13.46 2.59
CA LEU A 105 21.57 -13.22 3.95
C LEU A 105 20.81 -13.99 5.04
N LEU A 106 19.83 -14.82 4.67
CA LEU A 106 19.04 -15.62 5.62
C LEU A 106 19.52 -17.07 5.77
N VAL A 107 20.37 -17.55 4.86
CA VAL A 107 20.86 -18.92 4.79
C VAL A 107 22.38 -18.89 4.65
N GLU A 108 23.08 -19.90 5.18
CA GLU A 108 24.55 -19.97 5.09
C GLU A 108 25.00 -20.29 3.65
N ASN A 109 25.79 -19.40 3.06
CA ASN A 109 26.25 -19.49 1.66
C ASN A 109 27.14 -20.70 1.33
N ASN A 110 27.70 -21.40 2.33
CA ASN A 110 28.72 -22.42 2.09
C ASN A 110 28.19 -23.73 1.51
N GLU A 111 26.88 -23.94 1.46
CA GLU A 111 26.27 -25.20 1.02
C GLU A 111 25.87 -25.24 -0.45
N PHE A 112 25.93 -24.10 -1.16
CA PHE A 112 25.35 -23.97 -2.50
C PHE A 112 26.35 -23.35 -3.49
N ASN A 113 27.32 -24.16 -3.93
CA ASN A 113 28.24 -23.77 -5.00
C ASN A 113 27.72 -24.11 -6.41
N THR A 114 26.53 -24.71 -6.53
CA THR A 114 25.94 -25.07 -7.82
C THR A 114 25.46 -23.80 -8.53
N PRO A 115 25.88 -23.52 -9.78
CA PRO A 115 25.42 -22.35 -10.50
C PRO A 115 23.93 -22.44 -10.84
N VAL A 116 23.20 -21.33 -10.74
CA VAL A 116 21.80 -21.22 -11.19
C VAL A 116 21.62 -21.39 -12.72
N ASP A 117 22.73 -21.46 -13.46
CA ASP A 117 22.78 -21.68 -14.91
C ASP A 117 21.97 -22.86 -15.40
N GLU A 118 21.99 -23.98 -14.68
CA GLU A 118 21.26 -25.19 -15.07
C GLU A 118 19.74 -24.96 -15.02
N LEU A 119 19.26 -24.31 -13.95
CA LEU A 119 17.85 -23.93 -13.81
C LEU A 119 17.42 -22.99 -14.93
N LEU A 120 18.17 -21.91 -15.17
CA LEU A 120 17.84 -20.93 -16.20
C LEU A 120 17.88 -21.55 -17.61
N SER A 121 18.83 -22.46 -17.86
CA SER A 121 18.94 -23.17 -19.14
C SER A 121 17.79 -24.15 -19.36
N ALA A 122 17.34 -24.85 -18.31
CA ALA A 122 16.18 -25.73 -18.36
C ALA A 122 14.90 -24.94 -18.69
N ILE A 123 14.68 -23.81 -17.99
CA ILE A 123 13.55 -22.92 -18.25
C ILE A 123 13.59 -22.35 -19.67
N ALA A 124 14.75 -21.89 -20.13
CA ALA A 124 14.93 -21.36 -21.48
C ALA A 124 14.64 -22.43 -22.54
N SER A 125 15.09 -23.67 -22.33
CA SER A 125 14.85 -24.80 -23.23
C SER A 125 13.37 -25.16 -23.32
N GLU A 126 12.68 -25.23 -22.18
CA GLU A 126 11.23 -25.49 -22.13
C GLU A 126 10.45 -24.38 -22.84
N ARG A 127 10.78 -23.11 -22.56
CA ARG A 127 10.18 -21.96 -23.25
C ARG A 127 10.40 -22.06 -24.76
N GLN A 128 11.61 -22.37 -25.22
CA GLN A 128 11.92 -22.48 -26.64
C GLN A 128 11.12 -23.60 -27.31
N ALA A 129 10.91 -24.73 -26.62
CA ALA A 129 10.04 -25.80 -27.10
C ALA A 129 8.58 -25.32 -27.26
N LEU A 130 8.06 -24.56 -26.29
CA LEU A 130 6.70 -23.98 -26.34
C LEU A 130 6.54 -22.88 -27.41
N ILE A 131 7.59 -22.11 -27.69
CA ILE A 131 7.61 -21.16 -28.82
C ILE A 131 7.61 -21.93 -30.15
N SER A 132 8.42 -22.97 -30.26
CA SER A 132 8.53 -23.79 -31.48
C SER A 132 7.22 -24.52 -31.79
N SER A 133 6.46 -24.93 -30.77
CA SER A 133 5.12 -25.51 -30.90
C SER A 133 3.99 -24.48 -31.05
N LYS A 134 4.31 -23.18 -31.12
CA LYS A 134 3.37 -22.04 -31.24
C LYS A 134 2.39 -21.89 -30.08
N VAL A 135 2.66 -22.52 -28.94
CA VAL A 135 1.91 -22.32 -27.69
C VAL A 135 2.20 -20.94 -27.11
N LEU A 136 3.47 -20.50 -27.20
CA LEU A 136 3.92 -19.19 -26.74
C LEU A 136 4.42 -18.32 -27.88
N LYS A 137 4.30 -17.00 -27.68
CA LYS A 137 4.92 -16.01 -28.55
C LYS A 137 6.34 -15.72 -28.03
N PRO A 138 7.31 -15.48 -28.93
CA PRO A 138 8.63 -15.06 -28.52
C PRO A 138 8.55 -13.69 -27.82
N ASN A 139 9.33 -13.56 -26.76
CA ASN A 139 9.55 -12.28 -26.11
C ASN A 139 10.49 -11.41 -26.94
N ALA A 140 10.34 -10.09 -26.85
CA ALA A 140 11.34 -9.17 -27.39
C ALA A 140 12.67 -9.39 -26.66
N ALA A 141 13.78 -9.43 -27.41
CA ALA A 141 15.11 -9.49 -26.82
C ALA A 141 15.43 -8.13 -26.18
N ILE A 142 15.72 -8.13 -24.89
CA ILE A 142 16.11 -6.94 -24.14
C ILE A 142 17.47 -7.23 -23.51
N PRO A 143 18.51 -6.45 -23.78
CA PRO A 143 19.82 -6.63 -23.14
C PRO A 143 19.70 -6.49 -21.62
N MET A 144 20.43 -7.31 -20.85
CA MET A 144 20.52 -7.07 -19.40
C MET A 144 21.15 -5.70 -19.14
N PRO A 145 20.76 -5.00 -18.05
CA PRO A 145 21.41 -3.77 -17.64
C PRO A 145 22.91 -3.95 -17.40
N HIS A 146 23.66 -2.86 -17.46
CA HIS A 146 25.08 -2.88 -17.08
C HIS A 146 25.23 -3.21 -15.60
N GLN A 147 26.39 -3.73 -15.18
CA GLN A 147 26.61 -4.10 -13.77
C GLN A 147 26.43 -2.92 -12.81
N ASP A 148 26.79 -1.71 -13.24
CA ASP A 148 26.65 -0.48 -12.44
C ASP A 148 25.19 -0.04 -12.25
N ASP A 149 24.27 -0.52 -13.10
CA ASP A 149 22.83 -0.22 -13.03
C ASP A 149 22.06 -1.25 -12.19
N LEU A 150 22.74 -2.30 -11.70
CA LEU A 150 22.11 -3.34 -10.89
C LEU A 150 21.94 -2.86 -9.44
N PRO A 151 20.85 -3.25 -8.75
CA PRO A 151 20.58 -2.77 -7.39
C PRO A 151 21.68 -3.09 -6.36
N TYR A 152 22.34 -4.23 -6.51
CA TYR A 152 23.44 -4.69 -5.65
C TYR A 152 24.18 -5.88 -6.27
N VAL A 153 25.37 -6.17 -5.71
CA VAL A 153 26.18 -7.33 -6.04
C VAL A 153 25.56 -8.59 -5.45
N LEU A 154 25.34 -9.61 -6.29
CA LEU A 154 24.76 -10.88 -5.87
C LEU A 154 25.78 -11.81 -5.19
N PRO A 155 25.32 -12.72 -4.32
CA PRO A 155 26.11 -13.84 -3.85
C PRO A 155 26.62 -14.72 -5.00
N LYS A 156 27.67 -15.50 -4.74
CA LYS A 156 28.20 -16.48 -5.69
C LYS A 156 27.12 -17.52 -6.03
N GLY A 157 26.98 -17.86 -7.32
CA GLY A 157 26.01 -18.84 -7.80
C GLY A 157 24.66 -18.25 -8.20
N TRP A 158 24.35 -17.02 -7.77
CA TRP A 158 23.14 -16.30 -8.13
C TRP A 158 23.28 -15.55 -9.45
N LYS A 159 22.16 -15.29 -10.12
CA LYS A 159 22.11 -14.44 -11.33
C LYS A 159 20.90 -13.52 -11.32
N TRP A 160 21.06 -12.34 -11.87
CA TRP A 160 19.92 -11.50 -12.24
C TRP A 160 19.22 -12.13 -13.44
N ALA A 161 17.89 -12.23 -13.35
CA ALA A 161 17.00 -12.59 -14.45
C ALA A 161 15.85 -11.59 -14.50
N ARG A 162 15.04 -11.61 -15.56
CA ARG A 162 13.73 -10.95 -15.55
C ARG A 162 12.64 -11.94 -15.22
N ILE A 163 11.51 -11.45 -14.70
CA ILE A 163 10.32 -12.30 -14.51
C ILE A 163 9.92 -13.00 -15.81
N MET A 164 9.96 -12.29 -16.94
CA MET A 164 9.67 -12.86 -18.27
C MET A 164 10.66 -13.91 -18.74
N ASP A 165 11.80 -14.10 -18.08
CA ASP A 165 12.74 -15.19 -18.37
C ASP A 165 12.31 -16.46 -17.62
N LEU A 166 11.74 -16.31 -16.43
CA LEU A 166 11.35 -17.41 -15.54
C LEU A 166 9.95 -17.97 -15.80
N VAL A 167 9.01 -17.14 -16.26
CA VAL A 167 7.59 -17.53 -16.43
C VAL A 167 6.98 -16.97 -17.73
N ASP A 168 5.82 -17.46 -18.16
CA ASP A 168 4.97 -16.76 -19.12
C ASP A 168 4.15 -15.69 -18.40
N VAL A 169 4.10 -14.48 -18.94
CA VAL A 169 3.34 -13.37 -18.35
C VAL A 169 2.31 -12.89 -19.35
N GLY A 170 1.04 -12.97 -18.95
CA GLY A 170 -0.09 -12.57 -19.76
C GLY A 170 -1.09 -11.71 -19.00
N THR A 171 -2.02 -11.12 -19.74
CA THR A 171 -3.22 -10.47 -19.20
C THR A 171 -4.42 -11.05 -19.92
N GLY A 172 -5.58 -11.07 -19.26
CA GLY A 172 -6.82 -11.40 -19.93
C GLY A 172 -7.49 -10.18 -20.55
N ALA A 173 -8.80 -10.27 -20.73
CA ALA A 173 -9.61 -9.25 -21.37
C ALA A 173 -10.89 -8.98 -20.58
N THR A 174 -11.51 -7.83 -20.85
CA THR A 174 -12.82 -7.47 -20.34
C THR A 174 -13.86 -7.65 -21.43
N PRO A 175 -14.76 -8.66 -21.34
CA PRO A 175 -15.89 -8.78 -22.24
C PRO A 175 -16.75 -7.51 -22.21
N ALA A 176 -17.52 -7.25 -23.27
CA ALA A 176 -18.40 -6.09 -23.28
C ALA A 176 -19.50 -6.26 -22.23
N LYS A 177 -19.56 -5.35 -21.24
CA LYS A 177 -20.58 -5.39 -20.18
C LYS A 177 -22.03 -5.29 -20.70
N THR A 178 -22.21 -4.77 -21.91
CA THR A 178 -23.52 -4.68 -22.58
C THR A 178 -24.01 -6.01 -23.14
N GLU A 179 -23.13 -7.00 -23.29
CA GLU A 179 -23.46 -8.33 -23.78
C GLU A 179 -23.58 -9.31 -22.61
N ASN A 180 -24.77 -9.39 -22.03
CA ASN A 180 -25.04 -10.22 -20.86
C ASN A 180 -24.72 -11.71 -21.08
N SER A 181 -24.75 -12.21 -22.34
CA SER A 181 -24.44 -13.61 -22.63
C SER A 181 -22.97 -13.99 -22.40
N TYR A 182 -22.08 -13.00 -22.17
CA TYR A 182 -20.69 -13.24 -21.76
C TYR A 182 -20.51 -13.54 -20.28
N TYR A 183 -21.51 -13.27 -19.44
CA TYR A 183 -21.42 -13.38 -17.99
C TYR A 183 -22.37 -14.43 -17.43
N GLY A 184 -22.12 -14.89 -16.19
CA GLY A 184 -22.92 -15.91 -15.51
C GLY A 184 -22.59 -17.35 -15.93
N GLY A 185 -21.38 -17.57 -16.45
CA GLY A 185 -20.88 -18.91 -16.78
C GLY A 185 -20.21 -19.61 -15.59
N SER A 186 -19.34 -20.57 -15.90
CA SER A 186 -18.60 -21.37 -14.91
C SER A 186 -17.14 -20.99 -14.76
N THR A 187 -16.59 -20.13 -15.63
CA THR A 187 -15.18 -19.73 -15.58
C THR A 187 -15.01 -18.51 -14.67
N PRO A 188 -14.28 -18.60 -13.54
CA PRO A 188 -14.00 -17.44 -12.69
C PRO A 188 -13.33 -16.32 -13.48
N TRP A 189 -13.75 -15.08 -13.28
CA TRP A 189 -13.14 -13.90 -13.92
C TRP A 189 -12.51 -12.98 -12.87
N TYR A 190 -11.21 -13.16 -12.66
CA TYR A 190 -10.42 -12.45 -11.65
C TYR A 190 -10.14 -11.00 -12.08
N THR A 191 -10.35 -10.07 -11.16
CA THR A 191 -9.97 -8.65 -11.30
C THR A 191 -8.98 -8.27 -10.20
N SER A 192 -8.48 -7.03 -10.20
CA SER A 192 -7.52 -6.57 -9.19
C SER A 192 -8.07 -6.66 -7.75
N SER A 193 -9.39 -6.70 -7.54
CA SER A 193 -9.97 -6.89 -6.20
C SER A 193 -9.73 -8.28 -5.60
N ALA A 194 -9.38 -9.25 -6.45
CA ALA A 194 -9.04 -10.61 -6.03
C ALA A 194 -7.65 -10.69 -5.37
N THR A 195 -6.78 -9.69 -5.61
CA THR A 195 -5.48 -9.59 -4.96
C THR A 195 -5.64 -8.81 -3.67
N ASN A 196 -5.39 -9.45 -2.54
CA ASN A 196 -5.30 -8.81 -1.20
C ASN A 196 -4.78 -9.80 -0.16
N GLU A 197 -4.92 -11.09 -0.43
CA GLU A 197 -4.50 -12.19 0.44
C GLU A 197 -3.46 -13.06 -0.27
N LYS A 198 -2.82 -13.98 0.48
CA LYS A 198 -1.86 -14.93 -0.09
C LYS A 198 -2.50 -15.78 -1.21
N ILE A 199 -3.76 -16.15 -1.06
CA ILE A 199 -4.56 -16.84 -2.07
C ILE A 199 -5.59 -15.85 -2.62
N ALA A 200 -5.76 -15.82 -3.93
CA ALA A 200 -6.72 -14.94 -4.57
C ALA A 200 -8.14 -15.33 -4.17
N ARG A 201 -8.94 -14.34 -3.78
CA ARG A 201 -10.37 -14.57 -3.49
C ARG A 201 -11.07 -15.01 -4.77
N LEU A 202 -11.97 -16.00 -4.64
CA LEU A 202 -12.81 -16.42 -5.76
C LEU A 202 -13.70 -15.23 -6.16
N PRO A 203 -13.73 -14.84 -7.45
CA PRO A 203 -14.51 -13.69 -7.88
C PRO A 203 -16.00 -14.02 -7.85
N GLU A 204 -16.82 -13.00 -7.62
CA GLU A 204 -18.29 -13.09 -7.73
C GLU A 204 -18.74 -13.17 -9.20
N THR A 205 -17.90 -12.67 -10.13
CA THR A 205 -18.20 -12.65 -11.55
C THR A 205 -17.56 -13.82 -12.26
N PHE A 206 -18.37 -14.52 -13.07
CA PHE A 206 -17.96 -15.63 -13.92
C PHE A 206 -18.30 -15.31 -15.37
N ILE A 207 -17.48 -15.82 -16.29
CA ILE A 207 -17.68 -15.66 -17.74
C ILE A 207 -18.05 -17.00 -18.39
N THR A 208 -18.74 -16.92 -19.53
CA THR A 208 -19.20 -18.07 -20.30
C THR A 208 -18.17 -18.56 -21.31
N ASP A 209 -18.33 -19.78 -21.82
CA ASP A 209 -17.54 -20.29 -22.95
C ASP A 209 -17.67 -19.42 -24.21
N LYS A 210 -18.82 -18.75 -24.36
CA LYS A 210 -19.05 -17.80 -25.45
C LYS A 210 -18.08 -16.61 -25.32
N ALA A 211 -17.90 -16.06 -24.12
CA ALA A 211 -16.94 -14.99 -23.88
C ALA A 211 -15.50 -15.41 -24.21
N LEU A 212 -15.11 -16.64 -23.86
CA LEU A 212 -13.78 -17.17 -24.19
C LEU A 212 -13.55 -17.35 -25.69
N LYS A 213 -14.60 -17.69 -26.46
CA LYS A 213 -14.52 -17.91 -27.90
C LYS A 213 -14.57 -16.61 -28.72
N GLU A 214 -15.38 -15.65 -28.28
CA GLU A 214 -15.67 -14.42 -29.05
C GLU A 214 -14.82 -13.22 -28.60
N THR A 215 -14.08 -13.34 -27.49
CA THR A 215 -13.22 -12.27 -26.99
C THR A 215 -11.78 -12.75 -26.79
N ASN A 216 -10.90 -11.84 -26.38
CA ASN A 216 -9.51 -12.16 -26.06
C ASN A 216 -9.31 -12.67 -24.62
N CYS A 217 -10.38 -13.11 -23.94
CA CYS A 217 -10.25 -13.74 -22.63
C CYS A 217 -9.45 -15.04 -22.75
N LYS A 218 -8.52 -15.24 -21.82
CA LYS A 218 -7.68 -16.44 -21.73
C LYS A 218 -7.81 -17.02 -20.34
N ILE A 219 -7.89 -18.36 -20.25
CA ILE A 219 -7.82 -19.08 -18.98
C ILE A 219 -6.36 -19.20 -18.56
N PHE A 220 -6.10 -18.88 -17.29
CA PHE A 220 -4.85 -19.13 -16.60
C PHE A 220 -5.03 -20.32 -15.66
N PRO A 221 -4.07 -21.27 -15.61
CA PRO A 221 -4.20 -22.48 -14.81
C PRO A 221 -4.13 -22.18 -13.31
N ALA A 222 -4.73 -23.05 -12.50
CA ALA A 222 -4.52 -23.06 -11.06
C ALA A 222 -3.03 -23.16 -10.73
N GLY A 223 -2.59 -22.47 -9.68
CA GLY A 223 -1.19 -22.31 -9.31
C GLY A 223 -0.48 -21.12 -9.98
N SER A 224 -1.13 -20.41 -10.92
CA SER A 224 -0.59 -19.15 -11.44
C SER A 224 -0.58 -18.07 -10.35
N LEU A 225 0.41 -17.18 -10.40
CA LEU A 225 0.39 -15.96 -9.58
C LEU A 225 -0.27 -14.83 -10.37
N ILE A 226 -1.07 -14.01 -9.70
CA ILE A 226 -1.70 -12.83 -10.29
C ILE A 226 -1.22 -11.57 -9.58
N VAL A 227 -0.85 -10.55 -10.36
CA VAL A 227 -0.38 -9.24 -9.86
C VAL A 227 -1.36 -8.16 -10.31
N ALA A 228 -1.91 -7.41 -9.36
CA ALA A 228 -2.78 -6.28 -9.68
C ALA A 228 -1.97 -5.13 -10.27
N MET A 229 -2.27 -4.80 -11.52
CA MET A 229 -1.63 -3.68 -12.20
C MET A 229 -2.39 -2.37 -11.97
N TYR A 230 -3.71 -2.44 -11.78
CA TYR A 230 -4.57 -1.28 -11.56
C TYR A 230 -5.21 -1.34 -10.17
N GLY A 231 -5.53 -0.18 -9.61
CA GLY A 231 -6.24 -0.07 -8.33
C GLY A 231 -5.72 1.07 -7.45
N GLN A 232 -6.64 1.71 -6.72
CA GLN A 232 -6.36 2.75 -5.75
C GLN A 232 -6.05 2.14 -4.36
N GLY A 233 -5.64 2.95 -3.40
CA GLY A 233 -5.33 2.46 -2.05
C GLY A 233 -4.14 1.50 -2.06
N LYS A 234 -4.29 0.28 -1.52
CA LYS A 234 -3.20 -0.72 -1.44
C LYS A 234 -3.23 -1.77 -2.57
N THR A 235 -4.15 -1.70 -3.53
CA THR A 235 -4.36 -2.83 -4.46
C THR A 235 -3.27 -2.99 -5.51
N ARG A 236 -2.91 -1.91 -6.21
CA ARG A 236 -1.87 -1.95 -7.25
C ARG A 236 -0.53 -2.41 -6.66
N GLY A 237 0.08 -3.41 -7.28
CA GLY A 237 1.31 -4.07 -6.86
C GLY A 237 1.09 -5.36 -6.06
N GLN A 238 -0.12 -5.61 -5.53
CA GLN A 238 -0.40 -6.82 -4.75
C GLN A 238 -0.31 -8.08 -5.60
N ILE A 239 0.16 -9.17 -4.99
CA ILE A 239 0.30 -10.48 -5.60
C ILE A 239 -0.50 -11.53 -4.82
N SER A 240 -1.17 -12.43 -5.55
CA SER A 240 -1.91 -13.56 -4.97
C SER A 240 -1.80 -14.79 -5.86
N GLU A 241 -1.99 -15.98 -5.30
CA GLU A 241 -2.04 -17.22 -6.07
C GLU A 241 -3.49 -17.60 -6.40
N ILE A 242 -3.79 -17.93 -7.67
CA ILE A 242 -5.11 -18.50 -8.02
C ILE A 242 -5.09 -20.01 -7.79
N VAL A 243 -6.02 -20.53 -6.98
CA VAL A 243 -6.16 -21.98 -6.74
C VAL A 243 -7.24 -22.63 -7.61
N VAL A 244 -8.06 -21.82 -8.27
CA VAL A 244 -9.03 -22.25 -9.28
C VAL A 244 -8.62 -21.62 -10.61
N ALA A 245 -8.55 -22.42 -11.67
CA ALA A 245 -8.26 -21.92 -13.01
C ALA A 245 -9.34 -20.92 -13.44
N GLY A 246 -8.94 -19.82 -14.07
CA GLY A 246 -9.87 -18.78 -14.48
C GLY A 246 -9.25 -17.74 -15.39
N ALA A 247 -10.09 -16.87 -15.93
CA ALA A 247 -9.64 -15.75 -16.74
C ALA A 247 -9.37 -14.52 -15.87
N THR A 248 -8.56 -13.59 -16.37
CA THR A 248 -8.39 -12.27 -15.76
C THR A 248 -8.93 -11.16 -16.65
N ASN A 249 -9.07 -9.95 -16.11
CA ASN A 249 -9.25 -8.75 -16.92
C ASN A 249 -7.89 -8.12 -17.32
N GLN A 250 -7.90 -6.98 -18.00
CA GLN A 250 -6.65 -6.30 -18.39
C GLN A 250 -5.90 -5.67 -17.19
N ALA A 251 -6.53 -5.57 -16.02
CA ALA A 251 -5.97 -4.93 -14.83
C ALA A 251 -5.08 -5.88 -14.01
N VAL A 252 -4.94 -7.14 -14.43
CA VAL A 252 -4.24 -8.18 -13.69
C VAL A 252 -3.29 -8.90 -14.64
N ALA A 253 -2.00 -8.91 -14.29
CA ALA A 253 -1.01 -9.75 -14.94
C ALA A 253 -1.00 -11.13 -14.28
N ALA A 254 -1.07 -12.20 -15.06
CA ALA A 254 -0.92 -13.56 -14.61
C ALA A 254 0.45 -14.10 -15.01
N LEU A 255 1.16 -14.69 -14.04
CA LEU A 255 2.43 -15.37 -14.17
C LEU A 255 2.15 -16.88 -14.19
N VAL A 256 2.39 -17.51 -15.34
CA VAL A 256 2.18 -18.94 -15.58
C VAL A 256 3.55 -19.62 -15.59
N PHE A 257 3.72 -20.59 -14.70
CA PHE A 257 4.98 -21.28 -14.49
C PHE A 257 5.16 -22.42 -15.50
N PHE A 258 6.38 -22.54 -16.00
CA PHE A 258 6.89 -23.74 -16.64
C PHE A 258 7.15 -24.84 -15.62
N ASP A 259 7.17 -26.09 -16.05
CA ASP A 259 7.49 -27.22 -15.17
C ASP A 259 8.88 -27.03 -14.53
N ALA A 260 9.87 -26.61 -15.32
CA ALA A 260 11.22 -26.31 -14.84
C ALA A 260 11.29 -25.14 -13.85
N SER A 261 10.31 -24.23 -13.85
CA SER A 261 10.27 -23.04 -12.98
C SER A 261 9.34 -23.18 -11.78
N LEU A 262 8.63 -24.31 -11.64
CA LEU A 262 7.57 -24.46 -10.64
C LEU A 262 8.08 -24.33 -9.21
N GLY A 263 9.29 -24.84 -8.95
CA GLY A 263 9.96 -24.69 -7.64
C GLY A 263 10.29 -23.23 -7.28
N THR A 264 10.40 -22.34 -8.28
CA THR A 264 10.68 -20.91 -8.08
C THR A 264 9.44 -20.08 -7.74
N LYS A 265 8.24 -20.67 -7.81
CA LYS A 265 6.96 -19.95 -7.58
C LYS A 265 6.90 -19.23 -6.24
N ARG A 266 7.21 -19.93 -5.14
CA ARG A 266 7.13 -19.35 -3.79
C ARG A 266 8.15 -18.24 -3.59
N PHE A 267 9.35 -18.42 -4.14
CA PHE A 267 10.40 -17.41 -4.13
C PHE A 267 9.98 -16.15 -4.90
N ILE A 268 9.43 -16.30 -6.13
CA ILE A 268 8.88 -15.17 -6.90
C ILE A 268 7.78 -14.45 -6.13
N LYS A 269 6.90 -15.18 -5.45
CA LYS A 269 5.84 -14.57 -4.63
C LYS A 269 6.42 -13.67 -3.55
N TYR A 270 7.35 -14.18 -2.75
CA TYR A 270 8.04 -13.37 -1.72
C TYR A 270 8.82 -12.21 -2.32
N PHE A 271 9.40 -12.39 -3.50
CA PHE A 271 10.08 -11.30 -4.21
C PHE A 271 9.12 -10.17 -4.56
N PHE A 272 7.93 -10.46 -5.10
CA PHE A 272 6.91 -9.43 -5.37
C PHE A 272 6.37 -8.77 -4.10
N GLU A 273 6.24 -9.51 -2.99
CA GLU A 273 5.92 -8.94 -1.68
C GLU A 273 7.03 -7.97 -1.21
N LYS A 274 8.30 -8.31 -1.44
CA LYS A 274 9.45 -7.44 -1.14
C LYS A 274 9.40 -6.13 -1.92
N ILE A 275 9.13 -6.21 -3.23
CA ILE A 275 9.17 -5.05 -4.13
C ILE A 275 7.82 -4.33 -4.25
N TYR A 276 6.85 -4.64 -3.37
CA TYR A 276 5.49 -4.11 -3.47
C TYR A 276 5.45 -2.57 -3.57
N ASP A 277 6.21 -1.87 -2.73
CA ASP A 277 6.27 -0.40 -2.79
C ASP A 277 7.02 0.09 -4.04
N GLU A 278 8.17 -0.51 -4.36
CA GLU A 278 8.99 -0.17 -5.53
C GLU A 278 8.21 -0.32 -6.84
N ILE A 279 7.52 -1.45 -7.04
CA ILE A 279 6.76 -1.71 -8.25
C ILE A 279 5.54 -0.80 -8.33
N ARG A 280 4.93 -0.46 -7.20
CA ARG A 280 3.76 0.42 -7.14
C ARG A 280 4.11 1.85 -7.52
N GLU A 281 5.30 2.32 -7.19
CA GLU A 281 5.83 3.65 -7.52
C GLU A 281 6.15 3.79 -9.02
N GLN A 282 6.46 2.69 -9.70
CA GLN A 282 6.63 2.68 -11.15
C GLN A 282 5.32 2.85 -11.92
N ALA A 283 4.20 3.17 -11.30
CA ALA A 283 2.96 3.38 -12.03
C ALA A 283 3.03 4.70 -12.82
N GLU A 284 2.63 4.67 -14.08
CA GLU A 284 2.65 5.82 -15.00
C GLU A 284 1.23 6.15 -15.49
N GLY A 285 1.00 7.39 -15.90
CA GLY A 285 -0.29 7.87 -16.40
C GLY A 285 -0.75 9.15 -15.69
N GLY A 286 -1.92 9.66 -16.09
CA GLY A 286 -2.52 10.89 -15.54
C GLY A 286 -2.99 10.74 -14.07
N PRO A 287 -4.17 11.27 -13.68
CA PRO A 287 -4.59 11.31 -12.27
C PRO A 287 -4.65 9.94 -11.56
N GLN A 288 -4.74 8.83 -12.31
CA GLN A 288 -4.69 7.47 -11.81
C GLN A 288 -3.59 6.68 -12.50
N PRO A 289 -2.37 6.64 -11.95
CA PRO A 289 -1.26 5.93 -12.56
C PRO A 289 -1.47 4.41 -12.45
N ASN A 290 -1.10 3.67 -13.50
CA ASN A 290 -1.27 2.21 -13.58
C ASN A 290 0.06 1.53 -13.91
N LEU A 291 0.19 0.27 -13.51
CA LEU A 291 1.25 -0.59 -14.05
C LEU A 291 0.81 -1.16 -15.40
N ASN A 292 1.78 -1.58 -16.19
CA ASN A 292 1.52 -2.29 -17.43
C ASN A 292 2.24 -3.64 -17.40
N VAL A 293 1.77 -4.57 -18.23
CA VAL A 293 2.31 -5.94 -18.27
C VAL A 293 3.79 -5.97 -18.65
N ARG A 294 4.26 -4.97 -19.42
CA ARG A 294 5.67 -4.84 -19.80
C ARG A 294 6.55 -4.62 -18.58
N LYS A 295 6.14 -3.77 -17.63
CA LYS A 295 6.86 -3.55 -16.37
C LYS A 295 6.96 -4.84 -15.57
N ILE A 296 5.86 -5.57 -15.40
CA ILE A 296 5.87 -6.87 -14.71
C ILE A 296 6.83 -7.86 -15.37
N LYS A 297 6.83 -7.92 -16.71
CA LYS A 297 7.74 -8.77 -17.50
C LYS A 297 9.19 -8.41 -17.27
N GLU A 298 9.50 -7.12 -17.29
CA GLU A 298 10.87 -6.59 -17.27
C GLU A 298 11.47 -6.46 -15.86
N THR A 299 10.67 -6.62 -14.80
CA THR A 299 11.14 -6.62 -13.41
C THR A 299 12.32 -7.57 -13.22
N LEU A 300 13.43 -7.04 -12.71
CA LEU A 300 14.65 -7.78 -12.39
C LEU A 300 14.51 -8.51 -11.07
N ILE A 301 14.84 -9.80 -11.06
CA ILE A 301 14.80 -10.67 -9.89
C ILE A 301 16.18 -11.32 -9.66
N PRO A 302 16.67 -11.36 -8.41
CA PRO A 302 17.88 -12.08 -8.05
C PRO A 302 17.54 -13.58 -7.90
N VAL A 303 18.08 -14.44 -8.75
CA VAL A 303 17.73 -15.88 -8.78
C VAL A 303 18.85 -16.72 -8.15
N PRO A 304 18.61 -17.34 -6.97
CA PRO A 304 19.51 -18.34 -6.39
C PRO A 304 19.39 -19.71 -7.08
N PRO A 305 20.29 -20.65 -6.80
CA PRO A 305 20.07 -22.08 -7.05
C PRO A 305 18.77 -22.59 -6.42
N ILE A 306 18.14 -23.61 -7.01
CA ILE A 306 16.80 -24.04 -6.62
C ILE A 306 16.73 -24.56 -5.18
N GLU A 307 17.76 -25.26 -4.69
CA GLU A 307 17.78 -25.73 -3.30
C GLU A 307 17.91 -24.57 -2.31
N GLU A 308 18.64 -23.52 -2.69
CA GLU A 308 18.79 -22.32 -1.87
C GLU A 308 17.49 -21.50 -1.85
N GLN A 309 16.78 -21.39 -2.97
CA GLN A 309 15.45 -20.78 -3.02
C GLN A 309 14.51 -21.43 -1.99
N GLU A 310 14.46 -22.76 -1.93
CA GLU A 310 13.59 -23.47 -0.98
C GLU A 310 13.99 -23.21 0.47
N LYS A 311 15.30 -23.23 0.79
CA LYS A 311 15.76 -22.89 2.15
C LYS A 311 15.44 -21.45 2.54
N ILE A 312 15.60 -20.50 1.62
CA ILE A 312 15.22 -19.09 1.86
C ILE A 312 13.72 -19.00 2.11
N VAL A 313 12.90 -19.64 1.28
CA VAL A 313 11.45 -19.64 1.42
C VAL A 313 11.01 -20.21 2.78
N ILE A 314 11.57 -21.35 3.20
CA ILE A 314 11.30 -21.96 4.51
C ILE A 314 11.64 -20.97 5.63
N ARG A 315 12.82 -20.35 5.58
CA ARG A 315 13.24 -19.38 6.60
C ARG A 315 12.35 -18.13 6.60
N LEU A 316 11.89 -17.68 5.44
CA LEU A 316 10.93 -16.59 5.33
C LEU A 316 9.59 -16.96 5.97
N ASP A 317 9.05 -18.16 5.73
CA ASP A 317 7.80 -18.60 6.39
C ASP A 317 7.94 -18.58 7.91
N GLU A 318 9.02 -19.15 8.44
CA GLU A 318 9.31 -19.21 9.87
C GLU A 318 9.33 -17.81 10.49
N LEU A 319 10.08 -16.88 9.88
CA LEU A 319 10.22 -15.52 10.37
C LEU A 319 8.94 -14.69 10.22
N MET A 320 8.19 -14.90 9.14
CA MET A 320 6.89 -14.24 8.95
C MET A 320 5.88 -14.71 9.99
N ASN A 321 5.86 -16.00 10.32
CA ASN A 321 5.01 -16.54 11.39
C ASN A 321 5.38 -15.95 12.76
N ILE A 322 6.67 -15.77 13.05
CA ILE A 322 7.12 -15.07 14.28
C ILE A 322 6.65 -13.61 14.28
N CYS A 323 6.68 -12.93 13.13
CA CYS A 323 6.15 -11.57 13.01
C CYS A 323 4.64 -11.53 13.29
N ASP A 324 3.88 -12.48 12.74
CA ASP A 324 2.43 -12.58 12.95
C ASP A 324 2.11 -12.81 14.44
N GLN A 325 2.87 -13.67 15.12
CA GLN A 325 2.75 -13.88 16.57
C GLN A 325 3.07 -12.61 17.37
N LEU A 326 4.16 -11.93 17.03
CA LEU A 326 4.56 -10.69 17.70
C LEU A 326 3.47 -9.62 17.57
N GLU A 327 2.95 -9.42 16.36
CA GLU A 327 1.88 -8.46 16.08
C GLU A 327 0.60 -8.80 16.86
N GLY A 328 0.21 -10.08 16.88
CA GLY A 328 -0.91 -10.58 17.68
C GLY A 328 -0.76 -10.27 19.18
N LEU A 329 0.38 -10.63 19.78
CA LEU A 329 0.67 -10.35 21.18
C LEU A 329 0.66 -8.85 21.51
N ARG A 330 1.15 -8.00 20.60
CA ARG A 330 1.10 -6.53 20.77
C ARG A 330 -0.34 -6.01 20.74
N ASN A 331 -1.17 -6.53 19.85
CA ASN A 331 -2.57 -6.15 19.74
C ASN A 331 -3.36 -6.56 21.00
N GLU A 332 -3.17 -7.79 21.49
CA GLU A 332 -3.78 -8.28 22.72
C GLU A 332 -3.38 -7.46 23.95
N LYS A 333 -2.10 -7.09 24.03
CA LYS A 333 -1.60 -6.20 25.08
C LYS A 333 -2.29 -4.83 25.03
N SER A 334 -2.44 -4.23 23.85
CA SER A 334 -3.13 -2.93 23.69
C SER A 334 -4.58 -3.02 24.17
N LYS A 335 -5.33 -4.00 23.66
CA LYS A 335 -6.73 -4.23 24.02
C LYS A 335 -6.91 -4.48 25.52
N SER A 336 -6.01 -5.24 26.14
CA SER A 336 -6.07 -5.49 27.59
C SER A 336 -5.80 -4.23 28.40
N SER A 337 -4.86 -3.38 27.95
CA SER A 337 -4.57 -2.10 28.58
C SER A 337 -5.76 -1.14 28.49
N GLU A 338 -6.42 -1.08 27.33
CA GLU A 338 -7.62 -0.27 27.11
C GLU A 338 -8.78 -0.73 28.01
N ARG A 339 -9.05 -2.04 28.04
CA ARG A 339 -10.08 -2.62 28.91
C ARG A 339 -9.84 -2.31 30.38
N LEU A 340 -8.60 -2.43 30.84
CA LEU A 340 -8.23 -2.09 32.22
C LEU A 340 -8.45 -0.61 32.50
N ALA A 341 -8.06 0.28 31.59
CA ALA A 341 -8.26 1.72 31.74
C ALA A 341 -9.75 2.07 31.83
N THR A 342 -10.57 1.56 30.92
CA THR A 342 -12.03 1.73 30.93
C THR A 342 -12.64 1.21 32.23
N ALA A 343 -12.30 -0.02 32.64
CA ALA A 343 -12.82 -0.61 33.86
C ALA A 343 -12.40 0.16 35.12
N ALA A 344 -11.14 0.63 35.18
CA ALA A 344 -10.64 1.41 36.30
C ALA A 344 -11.35 2.77 36.42
N VAL A 345 -11.53 3.49 35.30
CA VAL A 345 -12.27 4.76 35.29
C VAL A 345 -13.72 4.52 35.72
N SER A 346 -14.36 3.47 35.19
CA SER A 346 -15.74 3.15 35.55
C SER A 346 -15.89 2.78 37.03
N ALA A 347 -14.98 1.96 37.58
CA ALA A 347 -14.99 1.60 38.99
C ALA A 347 -14.73 2.79 39.93
N LEU A 348 -13.87 3.74 39.53
CA LEU A 348 -13.51 4.90 40.34
C LEU A 348 -14.53 6.04 40.25
N THR A 349 -15.20 6.21 39.10
CA THR A 349 -16.10 7.36 38.85
C THR A 349 -17.57 7.00 38.86
N GLY A 350 -17.92 5.70 38.76
CA GLY A 350 -19.30 5.24 38.57
C GLY A 350 -19.86 5.51 37.17
N ILE A 351 -19.06 6.09 36.26
CA ILE A 351 -19.46 6.40 34.88
C ILE A 351 -19.12 5.19 34.01
N ALA A 352 -20.13 4.56 33.40
CA ALA A 352 -19.89 3.57 32.36
C ALA A 352 -19.39 4.31 31.11
N ILE A 353 -18.17 4.00 30.67
CA ILE A 353 -17.68 4.43 29.37
C ILE A 353 -18.20 3.39 28.38
N GLU A 354 -19.31 3.70 27.70
CA GLU A 354 -19.79 2.89 26.59
C GLU A 354 -18.80 3.01 25.42
N GLN A 355 -18.22 1.89 25.01
CA GLN A 355 -17.50 1.82 23.75
C GLN A 355 -18.53 1.67 22.64
N GLU A 356 -18.94 2.78 22.02
CA GLU A 356 -19.58 2.71 20.70
C GLU A 356 -18.53 2.23 19.68
N GLU A 357 -18.43 0.92 19.48
CA GLU A 357 -17.85 0.34 18.27
C GLU A 357 -18.86 0.44 17.10
N GLU A 358 -19.40 1.63 16.83
CA GLU A 358 -19.89 1.88 15.48
C GLU A 358 -18.69 2.34 14.66
N PRO A 359 -18.30 1.62 13.59
CA PRO A 359 -17.41 2.20 12.60
C PRO A 359 -18.15 3.40 12.05
N MET A 360 -17.81 4.59 12.56
CA MET A 360 -18.39 5.86 12.16
C MET A 360 -18.37 5.86 10.63
N LYS A 361 -19.54 5.70 10.00
CA LYS A 361 -19.68 5.86 8.55
C LYS A 361 -19.17 7.26 8.30
N THR A 362 -17.99 7.36 7.69
CA THR A 362 -17.40 8.63 7.34
C THR A 362 -18.45 9.32 6.49
N PRO A 363 -19.06 10.43 6.94
CA PRO A 363 -20.01 11.14 6.11
C PRO A 363 -19.25 11.48 4.83
N GLN A 364 -19.72 10.98 3.68
CA GLN A 364 -19.21 11.45 2.40
C GLN A 364 -19.83 12.82 2.16
N THR A 365 -19.38 13.80 2.95
CA THR A 365 -19.70 15.21 2.77
C THR A 365 -18.69 15.78 1.78
N GLU A 366 -19.19 16.16 0.61
CA GLU A 366 -18.42 17.00 -0.30
C GLU A 366 -18.71 18.47 0.06
N LEU A 367 -17.67 19.23 0.38
CA LEU A 367 -17.74 20.68 0.47
C LEU A 367 -17.89 21.23 -0.95
N VAL A 368 -19.07 21.74 -1.30
CA VAL A 368 -19.35 22.29 -2.64
C VAL A 368 -19.38 23.82 -2.55
N ALA A 369 -18.22 24.44 -2.44
CA ALA A 369 -18.06 25.87 -2.71
C ALA A 369 -17.00 26.05 -3.81
N PRO A 370 -17.40 26.40 -5.04
CA PRO A 370 -16.45 26.68 -6.10
C PRO A 370 -15.77 28.03 -5.86
N VAL A 371 -14.46 28.08 -6.10
CA VAL A 371 -13.67 29.33 -6.09
C VAL A 371 -13.84 30.00 -7.44
N ARG A 372 -14.19 31.29 -7.44
CA ARG A 372 -14.46 32.07 -8.65
C ARG A 372 -13.45 33.18 -8.83
N LEU A 373 -13.09 33.43 -10.09
CA LEU A 373 -12.27 34.56 -10.49
C LEU A 373 -13.05 35.86 -10.25
N GLY A 374 -12.42 36.80 -9.56
CA GLY A 374 -12.89 38.17 -9.41
C GLY A 374 -12.34 39.03 -10.55
N THR A 375 -11.47 39.99 -10.22
CA THR A 375 -10.78 40.80 -11.24
C THR A 375 -9.55 40.07 -11.80
N PRO A 376 -9.37 40.00 -13.13
CA PRO A 376 -8.21 39.36 -13.72
C PRO A 376 -6.91 40.07 -13.29
N PRO A 377 -5.91 39.34 -12.78
CA PRO A 377 -4.63 39.94 -12.41
C PRO A 377 -3.86 40.39 -13.66
N ASP A 378 -3.09 41.48 -13.54
CA ASP A 378 -2.14 41.92 -14.58
C ASP A 378 -1.00 40.89 -14.71
N VAL A 379 -0.34 40.84 -15.87
CA VAL A 379 0.73 39.88 -16.22
C VAL A 379 1.92 39.94 -15.25
N LYS A 380 2.08 41.05 -14.52
CA LYS A 380 3.12 41.24 -13.50
C LYS A 380 2.69 40.91 -12.06
N ALA A 381 1.41 40.61 -11.82
CA ALA A 381 0.91 40.30 -10.48
C ALA A 381 1.25 38.86 -10.08
N GLN A 382 1.69 38.67 -8.82
CA GLN A 382 1.94 37.35 -8.24
C GLN A 382 0.62 36.70 -7.80
N ALA A 383 -0.24 36.37 -8.77
CA ALA A 383 -1.59 35.84 -8.59
C ALA A 383 -1.74 34.44 -9.24
N PRO A 384 -0.99 33.42 -8.80
CA PRO A 384 -1.00 32.08 -9.38
C PRO A 384 -2.38 31.42 -9.36
N LEU A 385 -3.20 31.61 -8.33
CA LEU A 385 -4.51 30.94 -8.23
C LEU A 385 -5.53 31.55 -9.21
N ALA A 386 -5.62 32.87 -9.26
CA ALA A 386 -6.42 33.60 -10.22
C ALA A 386 -5.94 33.34 -11.67
N THR A 387 -4.64 33.16 -11.89
CA THR A 387 -4.10 32.77 -13.21
C THR A 387 -4.55 31.36 -13.62
N ILE A 388 -4.58 30.42 -12.68
CA ILE A 388 -5.08 29.05 -12.93
C ILE A 388 -6.59 29.10 -13.24
N LEU A 389 -7.38 29.86 -12.48
CA LEU A 389 -8.81 30.05 -12.72
C LEU A 389 -9.11 30.71 -14.07
N ALA A 390 -8.36 31.75 -14.43
CA ALA A 390 -8.50 32.43 -15.72
C ALA A 390 -8.25 31.49 -16.91
N ARG A 391 -7.37 30.49 -16.78
CA ARG A 391 -7.13 29.46 -17.80
C ARG A 391 -8.19 28.37 -17.84
N HIS A 392 -9.06 28.31 -16.83
CA HIS A 392 -10.06 27.27 -16.63
C HIS A 392 -11.46 27.86 -16.42
N ASN A 393 -11.89 28.72 -17.33
CA ASN A 393 -13.25 29.31 -17.39
C ASN A 393 -13.69 30.11 -16.15
N GLY A 394 -12.77 30.50 -15.27
CA GLY A 394 -13.04 31.42 -14.16
C GLY A 394 -13.69 30.79 -12.92
N GLU A 395 -13.92 29.47 -12.87
CA GLU A 395 -14.55 28.79 -11.72
C GLU A 395 -14.07 27.34 -11.59
N MET A 396 -13.69 26.90 -10.38
CA MET A 396 -13.41 25.47 -10.09
C MET A 396 -13.53 25.13 -8.60
N SER A 397 -13.56 23.84 -8.25
CA SER A 397 -13.56 23.42 -6.84
C SER A 397 -12.25 23.81 -6.14
N ALA A 398 -12.31 24.16 -4.85
CA ALA A 398 -11.10 24.47 -4.07
C ALA A 398 -10.08 23.31 -4.08
N LYS A 399 -10.57 22.07 -4.12
CA LYS A 399 -9.74 20.86 -4.22
C LYS A 399 -8.99 20.79 -5.54
N ASP A 400 -9.65 21.04 -6.67
CA ASP A 400 -9.01 21.02 -7.98
C ASP A 400 -8.04 22.19 -8.15
N LEU A 401 -8.38 23.36 -7.60
CA LEU A 401 -7.52 24.53 -7.60
C LEU A 401 -6.22 24.26 -6.81
N TRP A 402 -6.34 23.62 -5.64
CA TRP A 402 -5.18 23.21 -4.84
C TRP A 402 -4.30 22.18 -5.56
N GLN A 403 -4.91 21.15 -6.15
CA GLN A 403 -4.16 20.14 -6.92
C GLN A 403 -3.40 20.74 -8.11
N ARG A 404 -3.97 21.77 -8.75
CA ARG A 404 -3.34 22.50 -9.86
C ARG A 404 -2.29 23.52 -9.41
N PHE A 405 -2.42 24.07 -8.20
CA PHE A 405 -1.42 24.93 -7.59
C PHE A 405 -0.14 24.15 -7.22
N GLY A 406 -0.27 22.90 -6.79
CA GLY A 406 0.86 21.97 -6.67
C GLY A 406 1.80 22.21 -5.48
N GLY A 407 1.29 22.74 -4.36
CA GLY A 407 2.06 23.02 -3.14
C GLY A 407 1.41 22.53 -1.85
N GLU A 408 2.08 22.73 -0.72
CA GLU A 408 1.56 22.43 0.63
C GLU A 408 0.23 23.15 0.90
N ILE A 409 -0.65 22.51 1.68
CA ILE A 409 -2.01 23.02 1.90
C ILE A 409 -2.02 24.38 2.63
N ASP A 410 -1.07 24.62 3.54
CA ASP A 410 -0.94 25.88 4.25
C ASP A 410 -0.51 27.03 3.33
N ALA A 411 0.39 26.75 2.37
CA ALA A 411 0.82 27.72 1.37
C ALA A 411 -0.33 28.07 0.42
N PHE A 412 -1.15 27.09 0.07
CA PHE A 412 -2.36 27.30 -0.73
C PHE A 412 -3.37 28.21 0.00
N TYR A 413 -3.67 27.97 1.28
CA TYR A 413 -4.58 28.82 2.04
C TYR A 413 -4.03 30.25 2.25
N ALA A 414 -2.72 30.39 2.48
CA ALA A 414 -2.09 31.71 2.58
C ALA A 414 -2.21 32.49 1.27
N GLN A 415 -1.99 31.83 0.14
CA GLN A 415 -2.13 32.42 -1.19
C GLN A 415 -3.59 32.75 -1.51
N LEU A 416 -4.53 31.85 -1.19
CA LEU A 416 -5.97 32.05 -1.38
C LEU A 416 -6.46 33.30 -0.64
N LYS A 417 -6.09 33.46 0.64
CA LYS A 417 -6.42 34.66 1.42
C LYS A 417 -5.83 35.92 0.81
N THR A 418 -4.59 35.84 0.32
CA THR A 418 -3.90 36.98 -0.30
C THR A 418 -4.60 37.43 -1.58
N GLU A 419 -4.97 36.50 -2.46
CA GLU A 419 -5.61 36.82 -3.74
C GLU A 419 -7.08 37.24 -3.59
N VAL A 420 -7.80 36.72 -2.58
CA VAL A 420 -9.13 37.23 -2.19
C VAL A 420 -9.03 38.67 -1.68
N ALA A 421 -8.05 38.99 -0.83
CA ALA A 421 -7.86 40.34 -0.30
C ALA A 421 -7.52 41.38 -1.39
N HIS A 422 -6.88 40.95 -2.48
CA HIS A 422 -6.60 41.81 -3.64
C HIS A 422 -7.77 41.91 -4.63
N GLY A 423 -8.88 41.19 -4.39
CA GLY A 423 -10.06 41.16 -5.26
C GLY A 423 -9.89 40.35 -6.55
N TRP A 424 -8.80 39.58 -6.68
CA TRP A 424 -8.57 38.71 -7.83
C TRP A 424 -9.38 37.41 -7.76
N LEU A 425 -9.76 37.01 -6.55
CA LEU A 425 -10.71 35.94 -6.29
C LEU A 425 -11.92 36.52 -5.57
N LEU A 426 -13.10 36.03 -5.89
CA LEU A 426 -14.30 36.35 -5.10
C LEU A 426 -14.21 35.65 -3.75
N GLU A 427 -14.74 36.29 -2.71
CA GLU A 427 -14.86 35.68 -1.39
C GLU A 427 -15.76 34.43 -1.51
N PRO A 428 -15.26 33.24 -1.14
CA PRO A 428 -16.01 32.00 -1.31
C PRO A 428 -17.24 32.01 -0.38
N GLU A 429 -18.39 31.64 -0.92
CA GLU A 429 -19.61 31.44 -0.14
C GLU A 429 -19.37 30.44 1.01
N PRO A 430 -20.07 30.60 2.16
CA PRO A 430 -20.02 29.64 3.25
C PRO A 430 -20.34 28.24 2.72
N ALA A 431 -19.47 27.27 3.00
CA ALA A 431 -19.57 25.96 2.40
C ALA A 431 -20.86 25.23 2.80
N GLU A 432 -21.69 24.86 1.82
CA GLU A 432 -22.82 23.95 2.03
C GLU A 432 -22.32 22.50 2.07
N MET A 433 -22.68 21.76 3.13
CA MET A 433 -22.52 20.31 3.19
C MET A 433 -23.69 19.65 2.46
N ARG A 434 -23.42 18.81 1.46
CA ARG A 434 -24.43 17.97 0.80
C ARG A 434 -24.04 16.51 0.93
N GLU A 435 -25.00 15.66 1.32
CA GLU A 435 -24.85 14.21 1.27
C GLU A 435 -24.78 13.76 -0.18
N LYS A 436 -23.76 12.96 -0.51
CA LYS A 436 -23.62 12.35 -1.83
C LYS A 436 -24.70 11.28 -2.01
N ALA A 437 -25.52 11.40 -3.05
CA ALA A 437 -26.49 10.36 -3.38
C ALA A 437 -25.75 9.03 -3.67
N ALA A 438 -26.16 7.96 -2.98
CA ALA A 438 -25.57 6.63 -3.15
C ALA A 438 -25.66 6.21 -4.63
N SER A 439 -24.50 5.96 -5.23
CA SER A 439 -24.35 5.52 -6.62
C SER A 439 -24.29 4.00 -6.73
#